data_AF-A0A5E4LWK3-F1
#
_entry.id   AF-A0A5E4LWK3-F1
#
_cell.length_a   1.000
_cell.length_b   1.000
_cell.length_c   1.000
_cell.angle_alpha   90.00
_cell.angle_beta   90.00
_cell.angle_gamma   90.00
#
_symmetry.space_group_name_H-M   'P 1'
#
loop_
_entity.id
_entity.type
_entity.pdbx_description
1 polymer ?
#
loop_
_entity_poly.entity_id
_entity_poly.type
_entity_poly.pdbx_seq_one_letter_code
_entity_poly.pdbx_strand_id
1 'polypeptide(L)'
;MARREIPPSLLPTIDLTKPIQLDDKTLIRLYRTQLESPKTEMAARLYAIEELVRLGETSYLNGFRMKAEMRIGTEEEQLEKLKTGRLGAMTGKGAPLFGDYLHRERGMTREDFEKLLKGDKTDIENEYYLKYISPTLKKYDKAIENCEKRIAVLKQVVAEINAKVPTTKIDF
;
A
#
# COMPACT_ATOMS: atom_id res chain seq x y z
N MET A 1 -53.36 -4.36 -9.56
CA MET A 1 -52.47 -4.97 -10.56
C MET A 1 -51.92 -6.27 -9.96
N ALA A 2 -52.32 -7.43 -10.49
CA ALA A 2 -51.83 -8.72 -9.99
C ALA A 2 -50.38 -8.93 -10.45
N ARG A 3 -49.47 -9.21 -9.51
CA ARG A 3 -48.10 -9.63 -9.83
C ARG A 3 -48.18 -11.00 -10.49
N ARG A 4 -47.73 -11.11 -11.74
CA ARG A 4 -47.54 -12.41 -12.39
C ARG A 4 -46.29 -13.03 -11.78
N GLU A 5 -46.48 -14.04 -10.94
CA GLU A 5 -45.38 -14.84 -10.42
C GLU A 5 -44.83 -15.70 -11.56
N ILE A 6 -43.51 -15.62 -11.79
CA ILE A 6 -42.83 -16.49 -12.74
C ILE A 6 -42.83 -17.89 -12.11
N PRO A 7 -43.39 -18.91 -12.76
CA PRO A 7 -43.39 -20.26 -12.21
C PRO A 7 -41.95 -20.75 -11.99
N PRO A 8 -41.65 -21.44 -10.88
CA PRO A 8 -40.29 -21.87 -10.53
C PRO A 8 -39.60 -22.70 -11.62
N SER A 9 -40.37 -23.38 -12.47
CA SER A 9 -39.87 -24.16 -13.62
C SER A 9 -39.27 -23.31 -14.75
N LEU A 10 -39.54 -22.00 -14.78
CA LEU A 10 -38.94 -21.05 -15.71
C LEU A 10 -37.72 -20.32 -15.13
N LEU A 11 -37.39 -20.56 -13.86
CA LEU A 11 -36.13 -20.07 -13.30
C LEU A 11 -34.98 -20.92 -13.87
N PRO A 12 -33.93 -20.30 -14.44
CA PRO A 12 -32.79 -21.06 -14.93
C PRO A 12 -32.15 -21.83 -13.77
N THR A 13 -32.25 -23.16 -13.80
CA THR A 13 -31.59 -24.06 -12.86
C THR A 13 -30.10 -24.04 -13.17
N ILE A 14 -29.31 -23.32 -12.36
CA ILE A 14 -27.85 -23.34 -12.48
C ILE A 14 -27.37 -24.70 -11.97
N ASP A 15 -26.93 -25.55 -12.88
CA ASP A 15 -26.35 -26.86 -12.57
C ASP A 15 -24.91 -26.68 -12.06
N LEU A 16 -24.75 -26.61 -10.74
CA LEU A 16 -23.45 -26.47 -10.07
C LEU A 16 -22.55 -27.71 -10.22
N THR A 17 -23.05 -28.81 -10.81
CA THR A 17 -22.24 -30.02 -11.05
C THR A 17 -21.47 -29.96 -12.36
N LYS A 18 -21.77 -28.99 -13.22
CA LYS A 18 -21.03 -28.75 -14.47
C LYS A 18 -19.97 -27.66 -14.26
N PRO A 19 -18.77 -27.83 -14.82
CA PRO A 19 -17.76 -26.79 -14.77
C PRO A 19 -18.31 -25.54 -15.46
N ILE A 20 -18.26 -24.41 -14.75
CA ILE A 20 -18.59 -23.10 -15.33
C ILE A 20 -17.50 -22.78 -16.36
N GLN A 21 -17.81 -22.98 -17.63
CA GLN A 21 -16.95 -22.52 -18.73
C GLN A 21 -17.21 -21.02 -18.91
N LEU A 22 -16.28 -20.21 -18.41
CA LEU A 22 -16.25 -18.78 -18.69
C LEU A 22 -15.65 -18.57 -20.08
N ASP A 23 -16.22 -17.65 -20.85
CA ASP A 23 -15.62 -17.20 -22.10
C ASP A 23 -14.30 -16.46 -21.83
N ASP A 24 -13.40 -16.49 -22.82
CA ASP A 24 -12.05 -15.90 -22.70
C ASP A 24 -12.10 -14.42 -22.29
N LYS A 25 -13.09 -13.66 -22.76
CA LYS A 25 -13.23 -12.23 -22.40
C LYS A 25 -13.58 -12.04 -20.92
N THR A 26 -14.44 -12.90 -20.38
CA THR A 26 -14.76 -12.91 -18.95
C THR A 26 -13.56 -13.33 -18.10
N LEU A 27 -12.81 -14.35 -18.54
CA LEU A 27 -11.57 -14.78 -17.87
C LEU A 27 -10.51 -13.67 -17.86
N ILE A 28 -10.24 -13.04 -19.00
CA ILE A 28 -9.32 -11.91 -19.12
C ILE A 28 -9.72 -10.82 -18.12
N ARG A 29 -10.99 -10.42 -18.09
CA ARG A 29 -11.48 -9.39 -17.17
C ARG A 29 -11.25 -9.78 -15.70
N LEU A 30 -11.50 -11.04 -15.34
CA LEU A 30 -11.28 -11.56 -13.99
C LEU A 30 -9.80 -11.44 -13.60
N TYR A 31 -8.89 -11.94 -14.45
CA TYR A 31 -7.46 -11.94 -14.17
C TYR A 31 -6.87 -10.52 -14.14
N ARG A 32 -7.33 -9.61 -15.01
CA ARG A 32 -6.97 -8.18 -14.92
C ARG A 32 -7.41 -7.57 -13.59
N THR A 33 -8.62 -7.90 -13.12
CA THR A 33 -9.14 -7.41 -11.84
C THR A 33 -8.31 -7.95 -10.66
N GLN A 34 -7.91 -9.22 -10.71
CA GLN A 34 -7.04 -9.82 -9.70
C GLN A 34 -5.68 -9.12 -9.66
N LEU A 35 -5.09 -8.81 -10.81
CA LEU A 35 -3.80 -8.14 -10.91
C LEU A 35 -3.86 -6.68 -10.40
N GLU A 36 -4.95 -5.96 -10.66
CA GLU A 36 -5.11 -4.54 -10.31
C GLU A 36 -5.57 -4.31 -8.86
N SER A 37 -6.36 -5.21 -8.30
CA SER A 37 -6.93 -5.04 -6.95
C SER A 37 -5.83 -5.12 -5.89
N PRO A 38 -5.70 -4.14 -4.97
CA PRO A 38 -4.70 -4.18 -3.89
C PRO A 38 -4.99 -5.24 -2.82
N LYS A 39 -6.22 -5.78 -2.80
CA LYS A 39 -6.65 -6.80 -1.83
C LYS A 39 -6.32 -8.23 -2.26
N THR A 40 -5.94 -8.41 -3.52
CA THR A 40 -5.62 -9.73 -4.06
C THR A 40 -4.29 -10.22 -3.48
N GLU A 41 -4.29 -11.46 -3.02
CA GLU A 41 -3.10 -12.18 -2.56
C GLU A 41 -2.05 -12.32 -3.68
N MET A 42 -0.78 -12.39 -3.30
CA MET A 42 0.31 -12.51 -4.28
C MET A 42 0.16 -13.74 -5.17
N ALA A 43 -0.16 -14.92 -4.60
CA ALA A 43 -0.32 -16.15 -5.37
C ALA A 43 -1.37 -16.01 -6.49
N ALA A 44 -2.50 -15.39 -6.19
CA ALA A 44 -3.54 -15.13 -7.19
C ALA A 44 -3.11 -14.12 -8.26
N ARG A 45 -2.27 -13.13 -7.93
CA ARG A 45 -1.68 -12.22 -8.93
C ARG A 45 -0.74 -12.96 -9.87
N LEU A 46 0.15 -13.79 -9.32
CA LEU A 46 1.10 -14.56 -10.11
C LEU A 46 0.34 -15.47 -11.08
N TYR A 47 -0.64 -16.22 -10.57
CA TYR A 47 -1.53 -17.05 -11.39
C TYR A 47 -2.25 -16.25 -12.49
N ALA A 48 -2.77 -15.05 -12.16
CA ALA A 48 -3.40 -14.18 -13.14
C ALA A 48 -2.43 -13.76 -14.27
N ILE A 49 -1.14 -13.55 -13.97
CA ILE A 49 -0.13 -13.26 -15.00
C ILE A 49 0.05 -14.47 -15.92
N GLU A 50 0.17 -15.68 -15.36
CA GLU A 50 0.32 -16.91 -16.16
C GLU A 50 -0.85 -17.08 -17.13
N GLU A 51 -2.07 -16.92 -16.62
CA GLU A 51 -3.28 -17.06 -17.43
C GLU A 51 -3.44 -15.96 -18.47
N LEU A 52 -3.08 -14.71 -18.15
CA LEU A 52 -3.06 -13.63 -19.13
C LEU A 52 -2.03 -13.89 -20.25
N VAL A 53 -0.87 -14.47 -19.93
CA VAL A 53 0.09 -14.89 -20.97
C VAL A 53 -0.51 -16.00 -21.84
N ARG A 54 -1.13 -17.01 -21.24
CA ARG A 54 -1.80 -18.10 -21.96
C ARG A 54 -2.90 -17.60 -22.90
N LEU A 55 -3.61 -16.55 -22.51
CA LEU A 55 -4.68 -15.90 -23.27
C LEU A 55 -4.16 -14.86 -24.28
N GLY A 56 -2.84 -14.67 -24.41
CA GLY A 56 -2.24 -13.76 -25.39
C GLY A 56 -2.26 -12.27 -25.00
N GLU A 57 -2.53 -11.94 -23.75
CA GLU A 57 -2.69 -10.58 -23.23
C GLU A 57 -1.36 -9.87 -22.91
N THR A 58 -0.33 -10.09 -23.73
CA THR A 58 1.04 -9.57 -23.52
C THR A 58 1.11 -8.05 -23.59
N SER A 59 0.34 -7.41 -24.48
CA SER A 59 0.27 -5.95 -24.59
C SER A 59 -0.29 -5.31 -23.30
N TYR A 60 -1.35 -5.90 -22.74
CA TYR A 60 -1.89 -5.47 -21.46
C TYR A 60 -0.86 -5.63 -20.34
N LEU A 61 -0.18 -6.79 -20.25
CA LEU A 61 0.84 -7.04 -19.23
C LEU A 61 2.02 -6.08 -19.33
N ASN A 62 2.48 -5.73 -20.54
CA ASN A 62 3.50 -4.71 -20.76
C ASN A 62 3.03 -3.33 -20.28
N GLY A 63 1.80 -2.94 -20.60
CA GLY A 63 1.21 -1.68 -20.13
C GLY A 63 1.05 -1.64 -18.61
N PHE A 64 0.68 -2.77 -17.99
CA PHE A 64 0.61 -2.91 -16.55
C PHE A 64 1.99 -2.80 -15.90
N ARG A 65 3.00 -3.48 -16.46
CA ARG A 65 4.39 -3.41 -15.98
C ARG A 65 4.90 -1.98 -15.95
N MET A 66 4.77 -1.23 -17.05
CA MET A 66 5.23 0.16 -17.10
C MET A 66 4.58 1.04 -16.03
N LYS A 67 3.27 0.86 -15.78
CA LYS A 67 2.56 1.55 -14.70
C LYS A 67 3.07 1.13 -13.33
N ALA A 68 3.35 -0.16 -13.13
CA ALA A 68 3.89 -0.69 -11.88
C ALA A 68 5.30 -0.16 -11.60
N GLU A 69 6.18 -0.11 -12.61
CA GLU A 69 7.53 0.46 -12.53
C GLU A 69 7.51 1.95 -12.18
N MET A 70 6.65 2.73 -12.83
CA MET A 70 6.44 4.14 -12.48
C MET A 70 5.97 4.29 -11.04
N ARG A 71 5.04 3.44 -10.60
CA ARG A 71 4.50 3.46 -9.24
C ARG A 71 5.54 3.05 -8.20
N ILE A 72 6.42 2.09 -8.51
CA ILE A 72 7.58 1.76 -7.67
C ILE A 72 8.42 3.00 -7.44
N GLY A 73 8.77 3.74 -8.51
CA GLY A 73 9.54 4.98 -8.38
C GLY A 73 8.88 6.02 -7.48
N THR A 74 7.56 6.23 -7.61
CA THR A 74 6.83 7.16 -6.73
C THR A 74 6.78 6.72 -5.27
N GLU A 75 6.66 5.42 -5.02
CA GLU A 75 6.64 4.85 -3.67
C GLU A 75 8.04 4.88 -3.04
N GLU A 76 9.10 4.65 -3.81
CA GLU A 76 10.48 4.79 -3.34
C GLU A 76 10.80 6.24 -2.93
N GLU A 77 10.35 7.23 -3.70
CA GLU A 77 10.47 8.64 -3.31
C GLU A 77 9.69 8.95 -2.02
N GLN A 78 8.48 8.39 -1.88
CA GLN A 78 7.68 8.54 -0.67
C GLN A 78 8.34 7.86 0.54
N LEU A 79 8.94 6.69 0.35
CA LEU A 79 9.67 5.95 1.38
C LEU A 79 10.83 6.77 1.92
N GLU A 80 11.62 7.40 1.04
CA GLU A 80 12.73 8.26 1.44
C GLU A 80 12.26 9.51 2.19
N LYS A 81 11.14 10.12 1.77
CA LYS A 81 10.50 11.22 2.52
C LYS A 81 10.05 10.77 3.91
N LEU A 82 9.47 9.58 4.04
CA LEU A 82 9.05 9.02 5.33
C LEU A 82 10.24 8.71 6.24
N LYS A 83 11.32 8.12 5.71
CA LYS A 83 12.56 7.86 6.46
C LYS A 83 13.21 9.15 6.94
N THR A 84 13.27 10.15 6.06
CA THR A 84 13.79 11.49 6.40
C THR A 84 12.93 12.17 7.47
N GLY A 85 11.60 12.11 7.32
CA GLY A 85 10.66 12.64 8.31
C GLY A 85 10.78 11.95 9.67
N ARG A 86 10.92 10.62 9.68
CA ARG A 86 11.20 9.83 10.88
C ARG A 86 12.51 10.24 11.55
N LEU A 87 13.59 10.39 10.78
CA LEU A 87 14.87 10.86 11.29
C LEU A 87 14.76 12.29 11.85
N GLY A 88 14.03 13.17 11.17
CA GLY A 88 13.74 14.53 11.66
C GLY A 88 12.96 14.54 12.97
N ALA A 89 12.01 13.62 13.14
CA ALA A 89 11.24 13.44 14.37
C ALA A 89 12.10 12.86 15.52
N MET A 90 13.07 11.98 15.23
CA MET A 90 14.00 11.44 16.22
C MET A 90 15.08 12.43 16.65
N THR A 91 15.66 13.17 15.70
CA THR A 91 16.84 14.04 15.93
C THR A 91 16.47 15.45 16.39
N GLY A 92 15.17 15.75 16.47
CA GLY A 92 14.70 17.10 16.76
C GLY A 92 15.08 18.13 15.70
N LYS A 93 15.58 17.75 14.51
CA LYS A 93 15.82 18.69 13.39
C LYS A 93 14.59 18.92 12.50
N GLY A 94 13.55 18.10 12.66
CA GLY A 94 12.16 18.45 12.28
C GLY A 94 11.43 19.20 13.39
N ALA A 95 12.09 19.43 14.51
CA ALA A 95 11.65 20.29 15.58
C ALA A 95 12.43 21.61 15.50
N PRO A 96 11.77 22.73 15.21
CA PRO A 96 12.23 23.98 15.80
C PRO A 96 12.23 23.91 17.35
N LEU A 97 11.78 22.81 17.98
CA LEU A 97 11.43 22.67 19.39
C LEU A 97 12.56 22.57 20.39
N PHE A 98 13.85 22.40 20.03
CA PHE A 98 14.88 22.68 21.04
C PHE A 98 15.03 24.19 21.32
N GLY A 99 14.77 25.04 20.31
CA GLY A 99 14.69 26.50 20.44
C GLY A 99 13.29 27.04 20.71
N ASP A 100 12.25 26.38 20.18
CA ASP A 100 10.82 26.60 20.48
C ASP A 100 10.40 25.96 21.83
N TYR A 101 11.32 25.32 22.58
CA TYR A 101 11.07 24.89 23.98
C TYR A 101 10.64 26.07 24.87
N LEU A 102 10.98 27.29 24.47
CA LEU A 102 10.58 28.54 25.12
C LEU A 102 9.28 29.14 24.55
N HIS A 103 8.75 28.65 23.43
CA HIS A 103 7.63 29.30 22.70
C HIS A 103 6.34 28.49 22.62
N ARG A 104 6.27 27.26 23.17
CA ARG A 104 5.01 26.48 23.23
C ARG A 104 4.56 26.14 24.65
N GLU A 105 4.16 27.17 25.38
CA GLU A 105 3.27 27.08 26.56
C GLU A 105 1.92 26.37 26.28
N ARG A 106 1.56 26.08 25.02
CA ARG A 106 0.19 25.64 24.63
C ARG A 106 -0.17 24.17 24.91
N GLY A 107 0.50 23.50 25.83
CA GLY A 107 0.13 22.12 26.18
C GLY A 107 0.74 21.56 27.46
N MET A 108 1.42 22.40 28.24
CA MET A 108 2.09 22.03 29.48
C MET A 108 1.53 22.90 30.60
N THR A 109 1.26 22.31 31.76
CA THR A 109 0.89 23.10 32.93
C THR A 109 2.11 23.87 33.43
N ARG A 110 1.90 25.01 34.08
CA ARG A 110 2.98 25.82 34.64
C ARG A 110 3.87 25.03 35.61
N GLU A 111 3.28 24.08 36.34
CA GLU A 111 3.99 23.22 37.29
C GLU A 111 4.95 22.25 36.58
N ASP A 112 4.54 21.65 35.46
CA ASP A 112 5.40 20.74 34.69
C ASP A 112 6.57 21.48 34.05
N PHE A 113 6.36 22.74 33.63
CA PHE A 113 7.41 23.61 33.11
C PHE A 113 8.41 24.01 34.19
N GLU A 114 7.93 24.35 35.40
CA GLU A 114 8.79 24.67 36.53
C GLU A 114 9.61 23.47 37.02
N LYS A 115 9.08 22.24 36.92
CA LYS A 115 9.85 21.02 37.23
C LYS A 115 10.95 20.74 36.20
N LEU A 116 10.67 20.97 34.91
CA LEU A 116 11.66 20.89 33.81
C LEU A 116 12.85 21.84 34.04
N LEU A 117 12.59 23.06 34.54
CA LEU A 117 13.63 24.04 34.87
C LEU A 117 14.46 23.66 36.11
N LYS A 118 13.90 22.90 37.06
CA LYS A 118 14.53 22.56 38.35
C LYS A 118 15.48 21.36 38.31
N GLY A 119 15.59 20.65 37.18
CA GLY A 119 16.63 19.64 37.00
C GLY A 119 16.19 18.18 37.17
N ASP A 120 14.91 17.89 37.44
CA ASP A 120 14.32 16.55 37.34
C ASP A 120 14.04 16.19 35.86
N LYS A 121 15.09 16.29 35.04
CA LYS A 121 14.98 16.29 33.58
C LYS A 121 14.62 14.92 33.01
N THR A 122 15.11 13.84 33.61
CA THR A 122 14.96 12.50 33.02
C THR A 122 13.51 12.03 32.98
N ASP A 123 12.73 12.24 34.04
CA ASP A 123 11.37 11.68 34.10
C ASP A 123 10.38 12.48 33.25
N ILE A 124 10.51 13.81 33.21
CA ILE A 124 9.62 14.68 32.41
C ILE A 124 9.99 14.62 30.92
N GLU A 125 11.27 14.57 30.57
CA GLU A 125 11.71 14.36 29.19
C GLU A 125 11.27 12.97 28.67
N ASN A 126 11.33 11.93 29.52
CA ASN A 126 10.84 10.60 29.20
C ASN A 126 9.32 10.57 29.03
N GLU A 127 8.54 11.16 29.95
CA GLU A 127 7.08 11.23 29.84
C GLU A 127 6.63 12.01 28.59
N TYR A 128 7.31 13.12 28.26
CA TYR A 128 7.01 13.89 27.06
C TYR A 128 7.37 13.13 25.78
N TYR A 129 8.55 12.49 25.74
CA TYR A 129 8.95 11.63 24.64
C TYR A 129 7.93 10.51 24.42
N LEU A 130 7.50 9.84 25.49
CA LEU A 130 6.50 8.77 25.45
C LEU A 130 5.12 9.29 24.98
N LYS A 131 4.73 10.50 25.37
CA LYS A 131 3.42 11.07 25.06
C LYS A 131 3.31 11.67 23.66
N TYR A 132 4.36 12.29 23.14
CA TYR A 132 4.28 13.10 21.90
C TYR A 132 5.18 12.58 20.77
N ILE A 133 6.39 12.11 21.08
CA ILE A 133 7.35 11.66 20.06
C ILE A 133 7.12 10.19 19.70
N SER A 134 6.95 9.32 20.70
CA SER A 134 6.73 7.87 20.49
C SER A 134 5.54 7.55 19.59
N PRO A 135 4.34 8.16 19.74
CA PRO A 135 3.22 7.89 18.84
C PRO A 135 3.47 8.38 17.41
N THR A 136 4.22 9.47 17.26
CA THR A 136 4.59 10.01 15.95
C THR A 136 5.57 9.09 15.23
N LEU A 137 6.59 8.58 15.94
CA LEU A 137 7.52 7.59 15.39
C LEU A 137 6.80 6.30 14.98
N LYS A 138 5.87 5.80 15.80
CA LYS A 138 5.04 4.63 15.45
C LYS A 138 4.22 4.84 14.17
N LYS A 139 3.71 6.06 13.93
CA LYS A 139 3.01 6.39 12.68
C LYS A 139 3.96 6.36 11.48
N TYR A 140 5.17 6.88 11.63
CA TYR A 140 6.21 6.78 10.59
C TYR A 140 6.60 5.33 10.32
N ASP A 141 6.88 4.54 11.35
CA ASP A 141 7.24 3.12 11.24
C ASP A 141 6.17 2.35 10.47
N LYS A 142 4.89 2.52 10.84
CA LYS A 142 3.78 1.87 10.14
C LYS A 142 3.62 2.35 8.70
N ALA A 143 3.86 3.63 8.42
CA ALA A 143 3.80 4.17 7.06
C ALA A 143 4.93 3.63 6.18
N ILE A 144 6.15 3.53 6.74
CA ILE A 144 7.34 2.95 6.10
C ILE A 144 7.07 1.49 5.78
N GLU A 145 6.66 0.69 6.76
CA GLU A 145 6.37 -0.74 6.57
C GLU A 145 5.31 -0.97 5.47
N ASN A 146 4.25 -0.16 5.45
CA ASN A 146 3.23 -0.24 4.41
C ASN A 146 3.77 0.12 3.02
N CYS A 147 4.64 1.12 2.93
CA CYS A 147 5.26 1.54 1.68
C CYS A 147 6.21 0.46 1.15
N GLU A 148 7.05 -0.10 2.02
CA GLU A 148 7.96 -1.21 1.69
C GLU A 148 7.19 -2.45 1.20
N LYS A 149 6.09 -2.80 1.86
CA LYS A 149 5.20 -3.89 1.43
C LYS A 149 4.63 -3.63 0.03
N ARG A 150 4.15 -2.41 -0.26
CA ARG A 150 3.64 -2.05 -1.60
C ARG A 150 4.73 -2.16 -2.67
N ILE A 151 5.93 -1.66 -2.38
CA ILE A 151 7.08 -1.73 -3.29
C ILE A 151 7.46 -3.19 -3.56
N ALA A 152 7.56 -4.02 -2.52
CA ALA A 152 7.90 -5.43 -2.65
C ALA A 152 6.89 -6.18 -3.53
N VAL A 153 5.58 -5.94 -3.31
CA VAL A 153 4.52 -6.52 -4.13
C VAL A 153 4.66 -6.12 -5.60
N LEU A 154 4.83 -4.82 -5.88
CA LEU A 154 4.98 -4.33 -7.25
C LEU A 154 6.24 -4.90 -7.92
N LYS A 155 7.37 -4.95 -7.21
CA LYS A 155 8.63 -5.51 -7.73
C LYS A 155 8.49 -6.99 -8.10
N GLN A 156 7.81 -7.77 -7.26
CA GLN A 156 7.57 -9.18 -7.54
C GLN A 156 6.67 -9.37 -8.78
N VAL A 157 5.60 -8.57 -8.90
CA VAL A 157 4.72 -8.60 -10.09
C VAL A 157 5.49 -8.21 -11.36
N VAL A 158 6.32 -7.16 -11.31
CA VAL A 158 7.15 -6.74 -12.44
C VAL A 158 8.16 -7.81 -12.84
N ALA A 159 8.81 -8.44 -11.87
CA ALA A 159 9.75 -9.54 -12.11
C ALA A 159 9.07 -10.72 -12.81
N GLU A 160 7.86 -11.09 -12.36
CA GLU A 160 7.09 -12.17 -12.96
C GLU A 160 6.67 -11.85 -14.40
N ILE A 161 6.21 -10.63 -14.66
CA ILE A 161 5.86 -10.20 -16.02
C ILE A 161 7.10 -10.24 -16.92
N ASN A 162 8.26 -9.77 -16.46
CA ASN A 162 9.50 -9.79 -17.25
C ASN A 162 10.01 -11.20 -17.54
N ALA A 163 9.79 -12.15 -16.64
CA ALA A 163 10.16 -13.55 -16.85
C ALA A 163 9.30 -14.23 -17.93
N LYS A 164 8.03 -13.85 -18.03
CA LYS A 164 7.05 -14.52 -18.92
C LYS A 164 6.74 -13.75 -20.20
N VAL A 165 6.95 -12.43 -20.22
CA VAL A 165 6.68 -11.55 -21.35
C VAL A 165 8.00 -10.90 -21.79
N PRO A 166 8.70 -11.46 -22.79
CA PRO A 166 9.93 -10.86 -23.29
C PRO A 166 9.61 -9.48 -23.88
N THR A 167 10.37 -8.46 -23.46
CA THR A 167 10.36 -7.17 -24.13
C THR A 167 10.91 -7.34 -25.54
N THR A 168 10.07 -7.13 -26.55
CA THR A 168 10.56 -6.85 -27.89
C THR A 168 11.43 -5.60 -27.78
N LYS A 169 12.75 -5.76 -27.93
CA LYS A 169 13.62 -4.63 -28.25
C LYS A 169 13.11 -4.06 -29.56
N ILE A 170 12.62 -2.82 -29.52
CA ILE A 170 12.47 -2.04 -30.73
C ILE A 170 13.87 -1.53 -31.01
N ASP A 171 14.60 -2.24 -31.87
CA ASP A 171 15.83 -1.71 -32.45
C ASP A 171 15.42 -0.54 -33.35
N PHE A 172 15.86 0.67 -32.98
CA PHE A 172 15.75 1.88 -33.80
C PHE A 172 16.93 1.98 -34.75
#